data_AF-A0A6A3GD78-F1
#
_entry.id   AF-A0A6A3GD78-F1
#
_cell.length_a   1.000
_cell.length_b   1.000
_cell.length_c   1.000
_cell.angle_alpha   90.00
_cell.angle_beta   90.00
_cell.angle_gamma   90.00
#
_symmetry.space_group_name_H-M   'P 1'
#
loop_
_entity.id
_entity.type
_entity.pdbx_description
1 polymer ?
#
loop_
_entity_poly.entity_id
_entity_poly.type
_entity_poly.pdbx_seq_one_letter_code
_entity_poly.pdbx_strand_id
1 'polypeptide(L)'
;MQDNLDKRMVELNEQARVQELERATLAEEKKQHAETVEEDKVAHQAWMRDRDATLSELHGLQRENAKIGDYSKSVTEWISKCRNVEREKKDAQNGYNGLQRIIANLEKELNDSRNAVQDLERENADLWLWMRSLDACCDVEIATNKFVSARTAACTFFLLRYL
;
A
#
# COMPACT_ATOMS: atom_id res chain seq x y z
N MET A 1 -122.16 4.86 -8.92
CA MET A 1 -121.22 3.82 -9.42
C MET A 1 -120.01 4.42 -10.12
N GLN A 2 -120.16 5.52 -10.86
CA GLN A 2 -119.06 6.22 -11.54
C GLN A 2 -117.94 6.71 -10.60
N ASP A 3 -118.29 7.38 -9.48
CA ASP A 3 -117.31 7.91 -8.51
C ASP A 3 -116.38 6.86 -7.89
N ASN A 4 -116.82 5.59 -7.80
CA ASN A 4 -116.03 4.50 -7.22
C ASN A 4 -115.06 3.89 -8.24
N LEU A 5 -115.39 3.98 -9.54
CA LEU A 5 -114.50 3.60 -10.64
C LEU A 5 -113.41 4.65 -10.85
N ASP A 6 -113.75 5.94 -10.77
CA ASP A 6 -112.78 7.04 -10.92
C ASP A 6 -111.76 7.03 -9.79
N LYS A 7 -112.18 6.79 -8.54
CA LYS A 7 -111.29 6.70 -7.39
C LYS A 7 -110.29 5.54 -7.48
N ARG A 8 -110.76 4.38 -7.95
CA ARG A 8 -109.92 3.18 -8.16
C ARG A 8 -108.94 3.36 -9.32
N MET A 9 -109.31 4.11 -10.35
CA MET A 9 -108.42 4.46 -11.46
C MET A 9 -107.30 5.40 -11.00
N VAL A 10 -107.61 6.38 -10.14
CA VAL A 10 -106.62 7.29 -9.53
C VAL A 10 -105.66 6.52 -8.63
N GLU A 11 -106.14 5.62 -7.77
CA GLU A 11 -105.29 4.79 -6.90
C GLU A 11 -104.35 3.88 -7.69
N LEU A 12 -104.84 3.24 -8.77
CA LEU A 12 -104.00 2.42 -9.65
C LEU A 12 -102.94 3.24 -10.37
N ASN A 13 -103.27 4.45 -10.81
CA ASN A 13 -102.33 5.36 -11.47
C ASN A 13 -101.23 5.84 -10.49
N GLU A 14 -101.61 6.14 -9.25
CA GLU A 14 -100.65 6.51 -8.20
C GLU A 14 -99.74 5.34 -7.84
N GLN A 15 -100.30 4.12 -7.72
CA GLN A 15 -99.53 2.92 -7.44
C GLN A 15 -98.56 2.55 -8.58
N ALA A 16 -98.96 2.77 -9.83
CA ALA A 16 -98.09 2.63 -10.99
C ALA A 16 -96.94 3.64 -10.96
N ARG A 17 -97.22 4.91 -10.63
CA ARG A 17 -96.19 5.94 -10.46
C ARG A 17 -95.20 5.60 -9.36
N VAL A 18 -95.66 5.09 -8.21
CA VAL A 18 -94.78 4.69 -7.10
C VAL A 18 -93.89 3.52 -7.52
N GLN A 19 -94.44 2.50 -8.20
CA GLN A 19 -93.64 1.39 -8.71
C GLN A 19 -92.60 1.81 -9.76
N GLU A 20 -92.92 2.75 -10.63
CA GLU A 20 -91.95 3.31 -11.58
C GLU A 20 -90.85 4.06 -10.85
N LEU A 21 -91.19 4.83 -9.82
CA LEU A 21 -90.22 5.58 -9.02
C LEU A 21 -89.30 4.63 -8.24
N GLU A 22 -89.83 3.59 -7.58
CA GLU A 22 -89.05 2.56 -6.89
C GLU A 22 -88.10 1.83 -7.84
N ARG A 23 -88.56 1.46 -9.04
CA ARG A 23 -87.71 0.83 -10.07
C ARG A 23 -86.61 1.76 -10.55
N ALA A 24 -86.91 3.04 -10.77
CA ALA A 24 -85.92 4.02 -11.17
C ALA A 24 -84.87 4.26 -10.07
N THR A 25 -85.30 4.33 -8.81
CA THR A 25 -84.40 4.51 -7.66
C THR A 25 -83.48 3.30 -7.49
N LEU A 26 -84.02 2.08 -7.54
CA LEU A 26 -83.24 0.85 -7.48
C LEU A 26 -82.26 0.71 -8.66
N ALA A 27 -82.65 1.15 -9.86
CA ALA A 27 -81.77 1.14 -11.02
C ALA A 27 -80.59 2.10 -10.86
N GLU A 28 -80.84 3.29 -10.31
CA GLU A 28 -79.79 4.27 -10.04
C GLU A 28 -78.84 3.80 -8.92
N GLU A 29 -79.36 3.23 -7.84
CA GLU A 29 -78.53 2.62 -6.78
C GLU A 29 -77.64 1.50 -7.32
N LYS A 30 -78.18 0.62 -8.15
CA LYS A 30 -77.40 -0.45 -8.81
C LYS A 30 -76.32 0.11 -9.72
N LYS A 31 -76.61 1.20 -10.43
CA LYS A 31 -75.65 1.88 -11.30
C LYS A 31 -74.51 2.49 -10.49
N GLN A 32 -74.82 3.21 -9.40
CA GLN A 32 -73.82 3.77 -8.49
C GLN A 32 -72.97 2.68 -7.82
N HIS A 33 -73.59 1.57 -7.42
CA HIS A 33 -72.85 0.44 -6.88
C HIS A 33 -71.92 -0.20 -7.92
N ALA A 34 -72.35 -0.30 -9.18
CA ALA A 34 -71.50 -0.82 -10.25
C ALA A 34 -70.32 0.11 -10.56
N GLU A 35 -70.53 1.43 -10.57
CA GLU A 35 -69.46 2.43 -10.75
C GLU A 35 -68.42 2.35 -9.63
N THR A 36 -68.87 2.38 -8.36
CA THR A 36 -67.96 2.28 -7.20
C THR A 36 -67.16 0.98 -7.17
N VAL A 37 -67.76 -0.15 -7.56
CA VAL A 37 -67.04 -1.42 -7.68
C VAL A 37 -65.98 -1.37 -8.78
N GLU A 38 -66.25 -0.71 -9.90
CA GLU A 38 -65.28 -0.60 -10.99
C GLU A 38 -64.14 0.37 -10.64
N GLU A 39 -64.45 1.47 -9.97
CA GLU A 39 -63.45 2.38 -9.41
C GLU A 39 -62.51 1.66 -8.43
N ASP A 40 -63.06 0.84 -7.52
CA ASP A 40 -62.26 0.09 -6.54
C ASP A 40 -61.37 -0.97 -7.23
N LYS A 41 -61.86 -1.63 -8.29
CA LYS A 41 -61.01 -2.53 -9.10
C LYS A 41 -59.88 -1.79 -9.79
N VAL A 42 -60.15 -0.62 -10.35
CA VAL A 42 -59.12 0.20 -11.02
C VAL A 42 -58.09 0.67 -9.99
N ALA A 43 -58.53 1.13 -8.82
CA ALA A 43 -57.66 1.54 -7.73
C ALA A 43 -56.81 0.36 -7.22
N HIS A 44 -57.40 -0.81 -7.02
CA HIS A 44 -56.69 -2.02 -6.62
C HIS A 44 -55.64 -2.44 -7.66
N GLN A 45 -55.98 -2.41 -8.94
CA GLN A 45 -55.01 -2.69 -10.01
C GLN A 45 -53.87 -1.67 -10.06
N ALA A 46 -54.17 -0.39 -9.88
CA ALA A 46 -53.14 0.65 -9.83
C ALA A 46 -52.18 0.41 -8.65
N TRP A 47 -52.71 0.09 -7.47
CA TRP A 47 -51.93 -0.26 -6.29
C TRP A 47 -51.05 -1.50 -6.51
N MET A 48 -51.58 -2.55 -7.14
CA MET A 48 -50.80 -3.76 -7.47
C MET A 48 -49.63 -3.44 -8.40
N ARG A 49 -49.84 -2.60 -9.44
CA ARG A 49 -48.78 -2.20 -10.36
C ARG A 49 -47.68 -1.39 -9.65
N ASP A 50 -48.07 -0.46 -8.79
CA ASP A 50 -47.13 0.35 -8.01
C ASP A 50 -46.30 -0.49 -7.03
N ARG A 51 -46.96 -1.45 -6.36
CA ARG A 51 -46.30 -2.43 -5.49
C ARG A 51 -45.28 -3.26 -6.26
N ASP A 52 -45.65 -3.77 -7.44
CA ASP A 52 -44.76 -4.61 -8.25
C ASP A 52 -43.57 -3.79 -8.81
N ALA A 53 -43.78 -2.52 -9.16
CA ALA A 53 -42.71 -1.60 -9.52
C ALA A 53 -41.73 -1.38 -8.35
N THR A 54 -42.25 -1.10 -7.15
CA THR A 54 -41.46 -0.92 -5.93
C THR A 54 -40.64 -2.18 -5.59
N LEU A 55 -41.23 -3.38 -5.72
CA LEU A 55 -40.51 -4.64 -5.50
C LEU A 55 -39.38 -4.85 -6.51
N SER A 56 -39.61 -4.48 -7.78
CA SER A 56 -38.59 -4.55 -8.83
C SER A 56 -37.39 -3.64 -8.52
N GLU A 57 -37.65 -2.41 -8.07
CA GLU A 57 -36.61 -1.47 -7.63
C GLU A 57 -35.83 -2.01 -6.43
N LEU A 58 -36.52 -2.55 -5.43
CA LEU A 58 -35.89 -3.14 -4.25
C LEU A 58 -34.97 -4.31 -4.62
N HIS A 59 -35.39 -5.19 -5.53
CA HIS A 59 -34.53 -6.25 -6.06
C HIS A 59 -33.35 -5.71 -6.88
N GLY A 60 -33.50 -4.56 -7.54
CA GLY A 60 -32.39 -3.82 -8.16
C GLY A 60 -31.36 -3.38 -7.12
N LEU A 61 -31.82 -2.68 -6.09
CA LEU A 61 -30.98 -2.18 -5.01
C LEU A 61 -30.28 -3.31 -4.23
N GLN A 62 -30.94 -4.44 -4.01
CA GLN A 62 -30.32 -5.61 -3.37
C GLN A 62 -29.15 -6.15 -4.19
N ARG A 63 -29.28 -6.20 -5.52
CA ARG A 63 -28.18 -6.63 -6.41
C ARG A 63 -27.03 -5.63 -6.40
N GLU A 64 -27.31 -4.34 -6.35
CA GLU A 64 -26.27 -3.31 -6.25
C GLU A 64 -25.55 -3.38 -4.89
N ASN A 65 -26.29 -3.56 -3.79
CA ASN A 65 -25.70 -3.77 -2.48
C ASN A 65 -24.79 -5.01 -2.42
N ALA A 66 -25.15 -6.10 -3.12
CA ALA A 66 -24.28 -7.26 -3.24
C ALA A 66 -22.96 -6.90 -3.93
N LYS A 67 -23.01 -6.13 -5.04
CA LYS A 67 -21.80 -5.64 -5.72
C LYS A 67 -20.94 -4.76 -4.82
N ILE A 68 -21.55 -3.88 -4.02
CA ILE A 68 -20.83 -3.06 -3.03
C ILE A 68 -20.08 -3.94 -2.03
N GLY A 69 -20.70 -5.04 -1.58
CA GLY A 69 -20.06 -6.02 -0.71
C GLY A 69 -18.81 -6.65 -1.35
N ASP A 70 -18.88 -7.02 -2.62
CA ASP A 70 -17.73 -7.59 -3.34
C ASP A 70 -16.61 -6.54 -3.59
N TYR A 71 -16.98 -5.30 -3.92
CA TYR A 71 -16.02 -4.20 -4.00
C TYR A 71 -15.34 -3.94 -2.66
N SER A 72 -16.07 -3.99 -1.54
CA SER A 72 -15.51 -3.80 -0.20
C SER A 72 -14.45 -4.87 0.14
N LYS A 73 -14.70 -6.13 -0.22
CA LYS A 73 -13.72 -7.22 -0.07
C LYS A 73 -12.47 -6.95 -0.91
N SER A 74 -12.66 -6.62 -2.18
CA SER A 74 -11.55 -6.30 -3.10
C SER A 74 -10.69 -5.13 -2.59
N VAL A 75 -11.32 -4.05 -2.13
CA VAL A 75 -10.62 -2.90 -1.53
C VAL A 75 -9.81 -3.32 -0.30
N THR A 76 -10.38 -4.16 0.57
CA THR A 76 -9.68 -4.66 1.77
C THR A 76 -8.45 -5.50 1.40
N GLU A 77 -8.56 -6.35 0.38
CA GLU A 77 -7.41 -7.11 -0.14
C GLU A 77 -6.33 -6.20 -0.72
N TRP A 78 -6.73 -5.19 -1.52
CA TRP A 78 -5.79 -4.23 -2.09
C TRP A 78 -5.06 -3.41 -1.02
N ILE A 79 -5.76 -2.93 0.00
CA ILE A 79 -5.15 -2.25 1.16
C ILE A 79 -4.12 -3.16 1.83
N SER A 80 -4.44 -4.45 1.98
CA SER A 80 -3.52 -5.42 2.59
C SER A 80 -2.28 -5.65 1.73
N LYS A 81 -2.43 -5.75 0.40
CA LYS A 81 -1.30 -5.85 -0.53
C LYS A 81 -0.41 -4.61 -0.47
N CYS A 82 -0.99 -3.41 -0.48
CA CYS A 82 -0.24 -2.16 -0.36
C CYS A 82 0.59 -2.11 0.93
N ARG A 83 -0.01 -2.48 2.08
CA ARG A 83 0.70 -2.56 3.36
C ARG A 83 1.84 -3.57 3.35
N ASN A 84 1.70 -4.68 2.63
CA ASN A 84 2.76 -5.67 2.52
C ASN A 84 3.95 -5.13 1.71
N VAL A 85 3.68 -4.54 0.54
CA VAL A 85 4.71 -3.91 -0.31
C VAL A 85 5.44 -2.80 0.46
N GLU A 86 4.74 -2.03 1.27
CA GLU A 86 5.34 -0.98 2.08
C GLU A 86 6.29 -1.52 3.16
N ARG A 87 5.96 -2.67 3.76
CA ARG A 87 6.87 -3.39 4.68
C ARG A 87 8.11 -3.90 3.95
N GLU A 88 7.93 -4.56 2.80
CA GLU A 88 9.03 -5.08 1.98
C GLU A 88 9.99 -3.97 1.54
N LYS A 89 9.45 -2.81 1.14
CA LYS A 89 10.25 -1.61 0.82
C LYS A 89 11.09 -1.16 2.02
N LYS A 90 10.48 -1.11 3.22
CA LYS A 90 11.19 -0.70 4.44
C LYS A 90 12.30 -1.69 4.81
N ASP A 91 12.05 -2.97 4.66
CA ASP A 91 13.03 -4.03 4.93
C ASP A 91 14.20 -3.95 3.93
N ALA A 92 13.91 -3.74 2.64
CA ALA A 92 14.93 -3.51 1.62
C ALA A 92 15.77 -2.25 1.91
N GLN A 93 15.14 -1.17 2.34
CA GLN A 93 15.84 0.07 2.73
C GLN A 93 16.76 -0.17 3.94
N ASN A 94 16.31 -0.93 4.93
CA ASN A 94 17.12 -1.29 6.10
C ASN A 94 18.32 -2.16 5.69
N GLY A 95 18.10 -3.12 4.79
CA GLY A 95 19.18 -3.93 4.20
C GLY A 95 20.22 -3.06 3.48
N TYR A 96 19.77 -2.12 2.66
CA TYR A 96 20.65 -1.17 1.97
C TYR A 96 21.47 -0.32 2.95
N ASN A 97 20.83 0.25 3.97
CA ASN A 97 21.53 1.03 5.00
C ASN A 97 22.56 0.17 5.77
N GLY A 98 22.25 -1.11 6.00
CA GLY A 98 23.16 -2.07 6.60
C GLY A 98 24.40 -2.31 5.72
N LEU A 99 24.21 -2.53 4.41
CA LEU A 99 25.32 -2.68 3.46
C LEU A 99 26.18 -1.42 3.37
N GLN A 100 25.60 -0.23 3.39
CA GLN A 100 26.36 1.02 3.41
C GLN A 100 27.29 1.12 4.63
N ARG A 101 26.82 0.69 5.82
CA ARG A 101 27.67 0.64 7.02
C ARG A 101 28.81 -0.35 6.88
N ILE A 102 28.56 -1.52 6.29
CA ILE A 102 29.61 -2.51 6.03
C ILE A 102 30.67 -1.94 5.09
N ILE A 103 30.25 -1.30 4.00
CA ILE A 103 31.16 -0.65 3.05
C ILE A 103 32.03 0.39 3.76
N ALA A 104 31.43 1.28 4.55
CA ALA A 104 32.17 2.31 5.27
C ALA A 104 33.20 1.71 6.26
N ASN A 105 32.85 0.61 6.94
CA ASN A 105 33.79 -0.08 7.82
C ASN A 105 34.95 -0.70 7.03
N LEU A 106 34.68 -1.36 5.90
CA LEU A 106 35.70 -1.95 5.06
C LEU A 106 36.62 -0.90 4.43
N GLU A 107 36.08 0.25 4.02
CA GLU A 107 36.89 1.38 3.53
C GLU A 107 37.84 1.90 4.60
N LYS A 108 37.36 1.99 5.85
CA LYS A 108 38.20 2.36 6.99
C LYS A 108 39.30 1.33 7.23
N GLU A 109 38.95 0.05 7.34
CA GLU A 109 39.92 -1.04 7.56
C GLU A 109 40.99 -1.08 6.45
N LEU A 110 40.57 -0.87 5.19
CA LEU A 110 41.49 -0.79 4.06
C LEU A 110 42.46 0.38 4.19
N ASN A 111 41.97 1.55 4.61
CA ASN A 111 42.79 2.73 4.81
C ASN A 111 43.77 2.56 5.98
N ASP A 112 43.30 2.00 7.09
CA ASP A 112 44.13 1.70 8.26
C ASP A 112 45.25 0.70 7.88
N SER A 113 44.92 -0.33 7.09
CA SER A 113 45.89 -1.29 6.56
C SER A 113 46.93 -0.63 5.63
N ARG A 114 46.50 0.26 4.73
CA ARG A 114 47.42 1.03 3.87
C ARG A 114 48.38 1.89 4.68
N ASN A 115 47.89 2.56 5.71
CA ASN A 115 48.75 3.37 6.58
C ASN A 115 49.78 2.49 7.30
N ALA A 116 49.36 1.35 7.83
CA ALA A 116 50.28 0.40 8.48
C ALA A 116 51.38 -0.10 7.53
N VAL A 117 51.04 -0.35 6.25
CA VAL A 117 52.04 -0.71 5.23
C VAL A 117 53.03 0.44 4.99
N GLN A 118 52.55 1.67 4.87
CA GLN A 118 53.42 2.84 4.67
C GLN A 118 54.36 3.07 5.85
N ASP A 119 53.88 2.86 7.08
CA ASP A 119 54.71 2.96 8.28
C ASP A 119 55.81 1.89 8.27
N LEU A 120 55.47 0.64 7.93
CA LEU A 120 56.46 -0.44 7.78
C LEU A 120 57.48 -0.16 6.66
N GLU A 121 57.05 0.40 5.53
CA GLU A 121 57.96 0.80 4.45
C GLU A 121 58.95 1.88 4.91
N ARG A 122 58.49 2.84 5.72
CA ARG A 122 59.35 3.86 6.32
C ARG A 122 60.34 3.26 7.30
N GLU A 123 59.89 2.40 8.22
CA GLU A 123 60.77 1.71 9.17
C GLU A 123 61.83 0.88 8.45
N ASN A 124 61.45 0.17 7.38
CA ASN A 124 62.39 -0.62 6.60
C ASN A 124 63.43 0.26 5.87
N ALA A 125 63.01 1.42 5.34
CA ALA A 125 63.93 2.38 4.74
C ALA A 125 64.93 2.95 5.77
N ASP A 126 64.46 3.27 6.98
CA ASP A 126 65.30 3.74 8.08
C ASP A 126 66.32 2.68 8.51
N LEU A 127 65.89 1.42 8.63
CA LEU A 127 66.78 0.29 8.91
C LEU A 127 67.84 0.10 7.83
N TRP A 128 67.45 0.21 6.56
CA TRP A 128 68.39 0.10 5.44
C TRP A 128 69.45 1.23 5.46
N LEU A 129 69.04 2.46 5.77
CA LEU A 129 69.96 3.58 5.95
C LEU A 129 70.91 3.33 7.13
N TRP A 130 70.41 2.81 8.24
CA TRP A 130 71.22 2.47 9.40
C TRP A 130 72.27 1.40 9.08
N MET A 131 71.87 0.31 8.42
CA MET A 131 72.79 -0.74 7.97
C MET A 131 73.88 -0.19 7.04
N ARG A 132 73.50 0.66 6.08
CA ARG A 132 74.47 1.30 5.17
C ARG A 132 75.45 2.21 5.91
N SER A 133 74.99 2.90 6.94
CA SER A 133 75.88 3.69 7.81
C SER A 133 76.83 2.80 8.61
N LEU A 134 76.36 1.65 9.10
CA LEU A 134 77.18 0.68 9.82
C LEU A 134 78.29 0.11 8.93
N ASP A 135 77.96 -0.30 7.70
CA ASP A 135 78.93 -0.79 6.72
C ASP A 135 80.01 0.27 6.45
N ALA A 136 79.61 1.53 6.24
CA ALA A 136 80.54 2.63 6.05
C ALA A 136 81.46 2.85 7.27
N CYS A 137 80.94 2.71 8.49
CA CYS A 137 81.75 2.78 9.71
C CYS A 137 82.77 1.64 9.78
N CYS A 138 82.38 0.41 9.44
CA CYS A 138 83.28 -0.74 9.40
C CYS A 138 84.40 -0.54 8.36
N ASP A 139 84.07 -0.02 7.18
CA ASP A 139 85.07 0.29 6.14
C ASP A 139 86.12 1.31 6.62
N VAL A 140 85.68 2.36 7.31
CA VAL A 140 86.57 3.38 7.90
C VAL A 140 87.47 2.77 8.98
N GLU A 141 86.93 1.90 9.83
CA GLU A 141 87.71 1.24 10.88
C GLU A 141 88.79 0.33 10.28
N ILE A 142 88.42 -0.49 9.28
CA ILE A 142 89.36 -1.35 8.56
C ILE A 142 90.47 -0.52 7.90
N ALA A 143 90.12 0.57 7.21
CA ALA A 143 91.09 1.45 6.57
C ALA A 143 92.05 2.07 7.59
N THR A 144 91.53 2.52 8.74
CA THR A 144 92.31 3.10 9.83
C THR A 144 93.28 2.08 10.43
N ASN A 145 92.81 0.87 10.70
CA ASN A 145 93.65 -0.22 11.23
C ASN A 145 94.78 -0.59 10.26
N LYS A 146 94.50 -0.65 8.95
CA LYS A 146 95.53 -0.85 7.91
C LYS A 146 96.57 0.27 7.91
N PHE A 147 96.13 1.53 7.98
CA PHE A 147 97.02 2.70 8.03
C PHE A 147 97.94 2.66 9.25
N VAL A 148 97.39 2.40 10.45
CA VAL A 148 98.17 2.30 11.68
C VAL A 148 99.17 1.16 11.59
N SER A 149 98.76 -0.02 11.12
CA SER A 149 99.67 -1.16 10.94
C SER A 149 100.81 -0.85 9.97
N ALA A 150 100.52 -0.20 8.84
CA ALA A 150 101.54 0.20 7.86
C ALA A 150 102.54 1.21 8.47
N ARG A 151 102.04 2.19 9.23
CA ARG A 151 102.88 3.16 9.92
C ARG A 151 103.80 2.49 10.95
N THR A 152 103.26 1.59 11.77
CA THR A 152 104.03 0.84 12.76
C THR A 152 105.13 0.01 12.08
N ALA A 153 104.81 -0.71 11.01
CA ALA A 153 105.77 -1.48 10.24
C ALA A 153 106.90 -0.59 9.65
N ALA A 154 106.54 0.57 9.09
CA ALA A 154 107.53 1.53 8.60
C ALA A 154 108.45 2.03 9.71
N CYS A 155 107.90 2.42 10.87
CA CYS A 155 108.70 2.83 12.03
C CYS A 155 109.66 1.72 12.49
N THR A 156 109.21 0.47 12.58
CA THR A 156 110.07 -0.66 12.94
C THR A 156 111.18 -0.90 11.91
N PHE A 157 110.88 -0.78 10.61
CA PHE A 157 111.87 -0.95 9.55
C PHE A 157 112.93 0.17 9.59
N PHE A 158 112.51 1.42 9.81
CA PHE A 158 113.44 2.53 10.01
C PHE A 158 114.34 2.30 11.22
N LEU A 159 113.79 1.92 12.37
CA LEU A 159 114.60 1.67 13.57
C LEU A 159 115.60 0.52 13.38
N LEU A 160 115.20 -0.57 12.72
CA LEU A 160 116.09 -1.70 12.41
C LEU A 160 117.18 -1.38 11.38
N ARG A 161 117.01 -0.34 10.55
CA ARG A 161 117.99 0.08 9.54
C ARG A 161 119.11 0.98 10.12
N TYR A 162 118.87 1.58 11.28
CA TYR A 162 119.79 2.52 11.93
C TYR A 162 120.39 2.00 13.25
N LEU A 163 120.13 0.74 13.59
CA LEU A 163 120.83 -0.06 14.60
C LEU A 163 121.87 -0.96 13.92
#